data_AF-A0A0A1HQ84-F1
#
_entry.id   AF-A0A0A1HQ84-F1
#
_cell.length_a   1.000
_cell.length_b   1.000
_cell.length_c   1.000
_cell.angle_alpha   90.00
_cell.angle_beta   90.00
_cell.angle_gamma   90.00
#
_symmetry.space_group_name_H-M   'P 1'
#
loop_
_entity.id
_entity.type
_entity.pdbx_description
1 polymer ?
#
loop_
_entity_poly.entity_id
_entity_poly.type
_entity_poly.pdbx_seq_one_letter_code
_entity_poly.pdbx_strand_id
1 'polypeptide(L)'
;MLLGGLAVFGALFAVNSSLHSYLIVSYAKEDGVSLDVGFYYMSNAMGRLIGTLLSGWVYQAHGLEACLWISSGFVLLAALISMALPRHAGH
;
A
#
# COMPACT_ATOMS: atom_id res chain seq x y z
N MET A 1 -21.93 5.73 -6.47
CA MET A 1 -20.66 6.25 -5.89
C MET A 1 -19.47 5.32 -6.06
N LEU A 2 -19.66 4.00 -6.11
CA LEU A 2 -18.59 2.99 -6.25
C LEU A 2 -17.66 3.19 -7.47
N LEU A 3 -18.20 3.42 -8.68
CA LEU A 3 -17.38 3.69 -9.88
C LEU A 3 -16.56 4.97 -9.76
N GLY A 4 -17.14 6.04 -9.23
CA GLY A 4 -16.42 7.30 -9.01
C GLY A 4 -15.29 7.15 -8.00
N GLY A 5 -15.54 6.43 -6.90
CA GLY A 5 -14.51 6.11 -5.90
C GLY A 5 -13.37 5.26 -6.48
N LEU A 6 -13.71 4.25 -7.30
CA LEU A 6 -12.70 3.40 -7.94
C LEU A 6 -11.86 4.15 -8.98
N ALA A 7 -12.46 5.09 -9.72
CA ALA A 7 -11.76 5.95 -10.66
C ALA A 7 -10.75 6.88 -9.95
N VAL A 8 -11.17 7.52 -8.84
CA VAL A 8 -10.28 8.37 -8.03
C VAL A 8 -9.16 7.54 -7.40
N PHE A 9 -9.49 6.37 -6.84
CA PHE A 9 -8.49 5.44 -6.31
C PHE A 9 -7.48 5.03 -7.38
N GLY A 10 -7.95 4.67 -8.58
CA GLY A 10 -7.10 4.29 -9.70
C GLY A 10 -6.15 5.41 -10.12
N ALA A 11 -6.63 6.66 -10.17
CA ALA A 11 -5.80 7.82 -10.47
C ALA A 11 -4.71 8.05 -9.41
N LEU A 12 -5.06 8.03 -8.12
CA LEU A 12 -4.10 8.19 -7.01
C LEU A 12 -3.09 7.05 -6.95
N PHE A 13 -3.53 5.81 -7.20
CA PHE A 13 -2.66 4.64 -7.25
C PHE A 13 -1.67 4.72 -8.41
N ALA A 14 -2.12 5.16 -9.58
CA ALA A 14 -1.25 5.35 -10.74
C ALA A 14 -0.14 6.37 -10.47
N VAL A 15 -0.46 7.48 -9.80
CA VAL A 15 0.53 8.49 -9.38
C VAL A 15 1.51 7.94 -8.35
N ASN A 16 1.04 7.23 -7.32
CA ASN A 16 1.94 6.65 -6.30
C ASN A 16 2.85 5.55 -6.87
N SER A 17 2.31 4.71 -7.76
CA SER A 17 3.06 3.64 -8.42
C SER A 17 4.15 4.21 -9.32
N SER A 18 3.86 5.28 -10.08
CA SER A 18 4.85 5.92 -10.95
C SER A 18 5.93 6.67 -10.17
N LEU A 19 5.57 7.33 -9.06
CA LEU A 19 6.54 7.98 -8.17
C LEU A 19 7.51 6.97 -7.53
N HIS A 20 7.04 5.79 -7.12
CA HIS A 20 7.89 4.75 -6.57
C HIS A 20 8.95 4.28 -7.58
N SER A 21 8.57 4.04 -8.83
CA SER A 21 9.52 3.69 -9.90
C SER A 21 10.47 4.83 -10.27
N TYR A 22 10.01 6.08 -10.24
CA TYR A 22 10.85 7.25 -10.49
C TYR A 22 11.89 7.46 -9.37
N LEU A 23 11.49 7.29 -8.11
CA LEU A 23 12.38 7.43 -6.95
C LEU A 23 13.51 6.39 -6.99
N ILE A 24 13.22 5.13 -7.33
CA ILE A 24 14.21 4.05 -7.42
C ILE A 24 15.32 4.38 -8.43
N VAL A 25 14.99 4.98 -9.58
CA VAL A 25 15.98 5.40 -10.58
C VAL A 25 16.80 6.60 -10.10
N SER A 26 16.20 7.51 -9.33
CA SER A 26 16.89 8.70 -8.82
C SER A 26 17.79 8.45 -7.60
N TYR A 27 17.52 7.39 -6.83
CA TYR A 27 18.18 7.10 -5.54
C TYR A 27 19.17 5.95 -5.57
N ALA A 28 19.53 5.42 -6.75
CA ALA A 28 20.53 4.37 -6.88
C ALA A 28 21.94 4.90 -6.49
N LYS A 29 22.22 4.89 -5.20
CA LYS A 29 23.56 4.98 -4.60
C LYS A 29 23.70 3.80 -3.64
N GLU A 30 24.72 3.00 -3.91
CA GLU A 30 24.98 1.68 -3.33
C GLU A 30 25.37 1.79 -1.84
N ASP A 31 24.69 1.03 -0.97
CA ASP A 31 25.27 0.14 0.05
C ASP A 31 24.30 -0.13 1.22
N GLY A 32 24.01 -1.41 1.49
CA GLY A 32 23.15 -1.88 2.61
C GLY A 32 21.80 -2.52 2.23
N VAL A 33 21.52 -2.65 0.94
CA VAL A 33 20.19 -2.84 0.37
C VAL A 33 19.53 -4.21 0.65
N SER A 34 20.28 -5.31 0.78
CA SER A 34 19.67 -6.66 0.72
C SER A 34 18.78 -7.04 1.92
N LEU A 35 19.09 -6.58 3.13
CA LEU A 35 18.28 -6.92 4.32
C LEU A 35 16.99 -6.09 4.36
N ASP A 36 17.09 -4.79 4.09
CA ASP A 36 15.96 -3.86 4.07
C ASP A 36 15.02 -4.17 2.90
N VAL A 37 15.57 -4.49 1.73
CA VAL A 37 14.78 -4.94 0.58
C VAL A 37 14.14 -6.29 0.82
N GLY A 38 14.83 -7.22 1.50
CA GLY A 38 14.26 -8.49 1.93
C GLY A 38 13.03 -8.31 2.83
N PHE A 39 13.13 -7.46 3.86
CA PHE A 39 12.01 -7.12 4.73
C PHE A 39 10.86 -6.43 3.99
N TYR A 40 11.17 -5.52 3.05
CA TYR A 40 10.18 -4.86 2.21
C TYR A 40 9.39 -5.85 1.34
N TYR A 41 10.08 -6.77 0.65
CA TYR A 41 9.41 -7.78 -0.19
C TYR A 41 8.61 -8.77 0.63
N MET A 42 9.11 -9.21 1.80
CA MET A 42 8.36 -10.06 2.72
C MET A 42 7.09 -9.34 3.21
N SER A 43 7.21 -8.07 3.60
CA SER A 43 6.07 -7.24 4.01
C SER A 43 5.04 -7.07 2.90
N ASN A 44 5.48 -6.87 1.65
CA ASN A 44 4.60 -6.80 0.49
C ASN A 44 3.87 -8.12 0.22
N ALA A 45 4.60 -9.24 0.24
CA ALA A 45 4.05 -10.56 0.01
C ALA A 45 3.03 -10.93 1.11
N MET A 46 3.36 -10.64 2.37
CA MET A 46 2.47 -10.89 3.51
C MET A 46 1.21 -10.02 3.43
N GLY A 47 1.33 -8.74 3.10
CA GLY A 47 0.18 -7.85 2.91
C GLY A 47 -0.75 -8.34 1.80
N ARG A 48 -0.19 -8.84 0.69
CA ARG A 48 -0.99 -9.44 -0.40
C ARG A 48 -1.69 -10.72 0.05
N LEU A 49 -1.00 -11.60 0.78
CA LEU A 49 -1.58 -12.85 1.27
C LEU A 49 -2.71 -12.61 2.28
N ILE A 50 -2.47 -11.77 3.29
CA ILE A 50 -3.48 -11.43 4.31
C ILE A 50 -4.65 -10.71 3.64
N GLY A 51 -4.37 -9.76 2.75
CA GLY A 51 -5.40 -9.01 2.03
C GLY A 51 -6.32 -9.91 1.21
N THR A 52 -5.78 -10.88 0.47
CA THR A 52 -6.59 -11.80 -0.35
C THR A 52 -7.39 -12.79 0.49
N LEU A 53 -6.80 -13.36 1.54
CA LEU A 53 -7.50 -14.30 2.42
C LEU A 53 -8.61 -13.59 3.22
N LEU A 54 -8.30 -12.44 3.82
CA LEU A 54 -9.26 -11.68 4.61
C LEU A 54 -10.40 -11.15 3.73
N SER A 55 -10.08 -10.57 2.57
CA SER A 55 -11.13 -10.08 1.65
C SER A 55 -11.97 -11.23 1.07
N GLY A 56 -11.37 -12.39 0.80
CA GLY A 56 -12.10 -13.58 0.37
C GLY A 56 -13.07 -14.10 1.42
N TRP A 57 -12.68 -14.06 2.70
CA TRP A 57 -13.56 -14.44 3.81
C TRP A 57 -14.67 -13.41 4.05
N VAL A 58 -14.32 -12.12 4.12
CA VAL A 58 -15.28 -11.02 4.32
C VAL A 58 -16.28 -10.95 3.17
N TYR A 59 -15.85 -11.17 1.93
CA TYR A 59 -16.74 -11.15 0.77
C TYR A 59 -17.82 -12.22 0.87
N GLN A 60 -17.46 -13.42 1.34
CA GLN A 60 -18.42 -14.51 1.55
C GLN A 60 -19.40 -14.20 2.69
N ALA A 61 -18.96 -13.51 3.76
CA ALA A 61 -19.79 -13.22 4.93
C ALA A 61 -20.68 -11.96 4.77
N HIS A 62 -20.15 -10.91 4.14
CA HIS A 62 -20.73 -9.56 4.17
C HIS A 62 -20.73 -8.86 2.79
N GLY A 63 -20.30 -9.54 1.73
CA GLY A 63 -20.32 -9.02 0.36
C GLY A 63 -19.25 -7.96 0.06
N LEU A 64 -19.39 -7.32 -1.10
CA LEU A 64 -18.38 -6.40 -1.65
C LEU A 64 -18.23 -5.11 -0.84
N GLU A 65 -19.34 -4.57 -0.32
CA GLU A 65 -19.33 -3.28 0.38
C GLU A 65 -18.50 -3.34 1.67
N ALA A 66 -18.61 -4.43 2.43
CA ALA A 66 -17.79 -4.66 3.62
C ALA A 66 -16.29 -4.78 3.28
N CYS A 67 -15.94 -5.45 2.18
CA CYS A 67 -14.56 -5.52 1.71
C CYS A 67 -13.98 -4.13 1.41
N LEU A 68 -14.78 -3.24 0.80
CA LEU A 68 -14.35 -1.88 0.47
C LEU A 68 -14.14 -1.03 1.73
N TRP A 69 -15.03 -1.13 2.72
CA TRP A 69 -14.87 -0.43 3.99
C TRP A 69 -13.64 -0.89 4.75
N ILE A 70 -13.42 -2.21 4.85
CA ILE A 70 -12.24 -2.76 5.53
C ILE A 70 -10.95 -2.36 4.80
N SER A 71 -10.91 -2.47 3.47
CA SER A 71 -9.75 -2.04 2.67
C SER A 71 -9.45 -0.55 2.83
N SER A 72 -10.49 0.29 2.81
CA SER A 72 -10.35 1.74 3.05
C SER A 72 -9.82 2.02 4.45
N GLY A 73 -10.26 1.26 5.46
CA GLY A 73 -9.73 1.33 6.82
C GLY A 73 -8.24 1.01 6.91
N PHE A 74 -7.78 -0.04 6.22
CA PHE A 74 -6.34 -0.36 6.15
C PHE A 74 -5.52 0.75 5.47
N VAL A 75 -6.03 1.33 4.37
CA VAL A 75 -5.36 2.45 3.68
C VAL A 75 -5.29 3.68 4.58
N LEU A 76 -6.37 4.02 5.29
CA LEU A 76 -6.40 5.13 6.25
C LEU A 76 -5.42 4.89 7.40
N LEU A 77 -5.38 3.69 7.96
CA LEU A 77 -4.43 3.33 9.01
C LEU A 77 -2.98 3.47 8.52
N ALA A 78 -2.68 2.96 7.32
CA ALA A 78 -1.35 3.12 6.70
C ALA A 78 -0.99 4.60 6.48
N ALA A 79 -1.94 5.42 6.06
CA ALA A 79 -1.75 6.86 5.88
C ALA A 79 -1.48 7.56 7.23
N LEU A 80 -2.25 7.24 8.28
CA LEU A 80 -2.05 7.77 9.63
C LEU A 80 -0.67 7.38 10.19
N ILE A 81 -0.27 6.11 10.05
CA ILE A 81 1.05 5.63 10.48
C ILE A 81 2.16 6.36 9.68
N SER A 82 1.98 6.54 8.37
CA SER A 82 2.94 7.25 7.53
C SER A 82 3.08 8.73 7.90
N MET A 83 1.98 9.39 8.30
CA MET A 83 2.00 10.77 8.79
C MET A 83 2.62 10.89 10.19
N ALA A 84 2.43 9.87 11.03
CA ALA A 84 3.03 9.81 12.37
C ALA A 84 4.54 9.45 12.31
N LEU A 85 5.01 8.90 11.20
CA LEU A 85 6.42 8.59 11.00
C LEU A 85 7.21 9.90 10.89
N PRO A 86 8.21 10.14 11.77
CA PRO A 86 9.02 11.34 11.69
C PRO A 86 9.70 11.39 10.33
N ARG A 87 9.47 12.49 9.59
CA ARG A 87 10.18 12.78 8.34
C ARG A 87 11.66 12.88 8.70
N HIS A 88 12.41 11.81 8.48
CA HIS A 88 13.86 11.88 8.40
C HIS A 88 14.19 12.70 7.15
N ALA A 89 14.27 14.02 7.36
CA ALA A 89 14.89 14.94 6.46
C ALA A 89 16.38 14.59 6.45
N GLY A 90 16.87 14.11 5.31
CA GLY A 90 18.28 14.13 4.95
C GLY A 90 19.18 13.15 5.69
N HIS A 91 19.76 12.22 4.94
CA HIS A 91 21.18 12.33 4.61
C HIS A 91 21.42 11.77 3.20
#